data_AF-A0A3P7ANT7-F1
#
_entry.id   AF-A0A3P7ANT7-F1
#
_cell.length_a   1.000
_cell.length_b   1.000
_cell.length_c   1.000
_cell.angle_alpha   90.00
_cell.angle_beta   90.00
_cell.angle_gamma   90.00
#
_symmetry.space_group_name_H-M   'P 1'
#
loop_
_entity.id
_entity.type
_entity.pdbx_description
1 polymer ?
#
loop_
_entity_poly.entity_id
_entity_poly.type
_entity_poly.pdbx_seq_one_letter_code
_entity_poly.pdbx_strand_id
1 'polypeptide(L)'
;MFLENFRNSILAQKALEKYDPVQVGYLSEQCIAVDESDNIIGGVSKGDAHHVDSMGLHRAFSLFAFTPDRKLILQKRSAEKITFPLLWANTCCSHPLFMETELDGAPGSVRAAVRKIEHELGAVMGDSAWGEHELDYAVVTRDLSLDRLRPNPSEVCDVRAVEEQELSEWVAAEPSSFSPWFLLFHRLRFLSEWWSNLSQIHTHPVDMNICEPGSIMHSIYSRANALFAFMLWVLAAVTFACFLSTAFLDYSAKVEITVNNPRVRSIADYSSSSEKADLGMLDFSITGDFSSTFNWNVKQLFMYLVAEYETPENVMNQVVLWDKIVLRSQRVVLDERRLQSKYYFLDDGTNLLNHPNVTLVLRYNVVPNAGYLRLAQAEGQAIVKFPATYTTKKH
;
A
#
# COMPACT_ATOMS: atom_id res chain seq x y z
N MET A 1 -48.66 -18.59 -21.88
CA MET A 1 -47.42 -19.09 -22.52
C MET A 1 -46.15 -18.79 -21.71
N PHE A 2 -45.70 -17.54 -21.52
CA PHE A 2 -44.45 -17.25 -20.78
C PHE A 2 -44.53 -17.50 -19.26
N LEU A 3 -45.62 -17.12 -18.60
CA LEU A 3 -45.84 -17.40 -17.15
C LEU A 3 -45.92 -18.91 -16.85
N GLU A 4 -46.49 -19.71 -17.76
CA GLU A 4 -46.53 -21.17 -17.65
C GLU A 4 -45.16 -21.81 -17.88
N ASN A 5 -44.38 -21.29 -18.85
CA ASN A 5 -43.03 -21.77 -19.11
C ASN A 5 -42.06 -21.48 -17.95
N PHE A 6 -42.19 -20.32 -17.27
CA PHE A 6 -41.36 -20.00 -16.10
C PHE A 6 -41.74 -20.86 -14.88
N ARG A 7 -43.05 -21.05 -14.60
CA ARG A 7 -43.52 -21.92 -13.51
C ARG A 7 -43.02 -23.37 -13.62
N ASN A 8 -42.80 -23.84 -14.83
CA ASN A 8 -42.28 -25.18 -15.11
C ASN A 8 -40.74 -25.25 -15.21
N SER A 9 -40.04 -24.13 -14.99
CA SER A 9 -38.57 -24.12 -14.98
C SER A 9 -38.01 -24.75 -13.71
N ILE A 10 -36.84 -25.39 -13.83
CA ILE A 10 -36.11 -25.98 -12.69
C ILE A 10 -35.79 -24.90 -11.63
N LEU A 11 -35.52 -23.68 -12.08
CA LEU A 11 -35.25 -22.52 -11.21
C LEU A 11 -36.48 -22.18 -10.35
N ALA A 12 -37.66 -22.07 -10.96
CA ALA A 12 -38.90 -21.76 -10.26
C ALA A 12 -39.32 -22.87 -9.29
N GLN A 13 -39.18 -24.14 -9.66
CA GLN A 13 -39.49 -25.26 -8.76
C GLN A 13 -38.60 -25.28 -7.52
N LYS A 14 -37.28 -25.09 -7.69
CA LYS A 14 -36.35 -24.98 -6.56
C LYS A 14 -36.60 -23.74 -5.70
N ALA A 15 -37.01 -22.62 -6.31
CA ALA A 15 -37.34 -21.41 -5.57
C ALA A 15 -38.63 -21.56 -4.75
N LEU A 16 -39.65 -22.26 -5.27
CA LEU A 16 -40.91 -22.54 -4.56
C LEU A 16 -40.74 -23.43 -3.32
N GLU A 17 -39.67 -24.21 -3.23
CA GLU A 17 -39.35 -25.00 -2.03
C GLU A 17 -38.84 -24.14 -0.85
N LYS A 18 -38.37 -22.92 -1.13
CA LYS A 18 -37.65 -22.07 -0.17
C LYS A 18 -38.27 -20.69 0.07
N TYR A 19 -39.00 -20.15 -0.89
CA TYR A 19 -39.49 -18.78 -0.87
C TYR A 19 -41.01 -18.70 -1.03
N ASP A 20 -41.58 -17.58 -0.61
CA ASP A 20 -43.02 -17.33 -0.72
C ASP A 20 -43.51 -17.42 -2.19
N PRO A 21 -44.63 -18.11 -2.48
CA PRO A 21 -45.12 -18.29 -3.85
C PRO A 21 -45.39 -17.00 -4.63
N VAL A 22 -45.78 -15.91 -3.94
CA VAL A 22 -46.00 -14.60 -4.56
C VAL A 22 -44.67 -14.02 -5.02
N GLN A 23 -43.65 -14.08 -4.16
CA GLN A 23 -42.29 -13.61 -4.48
C GLN A 23 -41.63 -14.42 -5.61
N VAL A 24 -41.87 -15.74 -5.66
CA VAL A 24 -41.41 -16.57 -6.78
C VAL A 24 -42.15 -16.22 -8.08
N GLY A 25 -43.43 -15.87 -8.00
CA GLY A 25 -44.19 -15.36 -9.15
C GLY A 25 -43.53 -14.13 -9.79
N TYR A 26 -43.02 -13.20 -8.97
CA TYR A 26 -42.34 -12.00 -9.45
C TYR A 26 -41.01 -12.28 -10.16
N LEU A 27 -40.38 -13.44 -9.98
CA LEU A 27 -39.15 -13.78 -10.71
C LEU A 27 -39.37 -13.90 -12.22
N SER A 28 -40.62 -14.08 -12.66
CA SER A 28 -40.99 -14.13 -14.07
C SER A 28 -41.11 -12.75 -14.74
N GLU A 29 -41.14 -11.67 -13.96
CA GLU A 29 -41.17 -10.29 -14.47
C GLU A 29 -39.96 -10.05 -15.41
N GLN A 30 -40.20 -9.40 -16.55
CA GLN A 30 -39.14 -9.09 -17.52
C GLN A 30 -38.53 -7.73 -17.19
N CYS A 31 -37.28 -7.72 -16.73
CA CYS A 31 -36.46 -6.53 -16.60
C CYS A 31 -35.86 -6.14 -17.96
N ILE A 32 -35.51 -4.86 -18.11
CA ILE A 32 -34.80 -4.37 -19.30
C ILE A 32 -33.33 -4.79 -19.16
N ALA A 33 -32.86 -5.68 -20.02
CA ALA A 33 -31.46 -6.04 -20.12
C ALA A 33 -30.69 -4.93 -20.86
N VAL A 34 -29.54 -4.54 -20.34
CA VAL A 34 -28.71 -3.46 -20.91
C VAL A 34 -27.23 -3.86 -20.99
N ASP A 35 -26.47 -3.18 -21.83
CA ASP A 35 -25.00 -3.21 -21.80
C ASP A 35 -24.43 -2.21 -20.77
N GLU A 36 -23.10 -2.13 -20.68
CA GLU A 36 -22.39 -1.25 -19.73
C GLU A 36 -22.61 0.26 -20.01
N SER A 37 -23.17 0.61 -21.17
CA SER A 37 -23.49 1.99 -21.57
C SER A 37 -25.00 2.26 -21.53
N ASP A 38 -25.75 1.47 -20.75
CA ASP A 38 -27.22 1.53 -20.61
C ASP A 38 -27.99 1.37 -21.94
N ASN A 39 -27.38 0.79 -22.98
CA ASN A 39 -28.09 0.48 -24.22
C ASN A 39 -28.91 -0.81 -24.05
N ILE A 40 -30.16 -0.77 -24.51
CA ILE A 40 -31.08 -1.91 -24.38
C ILE A 40 -30.64 -3.06 -25.29
N ILE A 41 -30.38 -4.23 -24.70
CA ILE A 41 -30.02 -5.46 -25.41
C ILE A 41 -31.19 -6.46 -25.50
N GLY A 42 -32.24 -6.28 -24.70
CA GLY A 42 -33.43 -7.13 -24.72
C GLY A 42 -34.17 -7.18 -23.37
N GLY A 43 -34.96 -8.24 -23.18
CA GLY A 43 -35.60 -8.55 -21.90
C GLY A 43 -34.89 -9.69 -21.19
N VAL A 44 -34.81 -9.62 -19.86
CA VAL A 44 -34.29 -10.69 -18.99
C VAL A 44 -35.26 -10.95 -17.85
N SER A 45 -35.47 -12.21 -17.47
CA SER A 45 -36.31 -12.51 -16.31
C SER A 45 -35.65 -11.99 -15.03
N LYS A 46 -36.43 -11.50 -14.07
CA LYS A 46 -35.92 -11.06 -12.76
C LYS A 46 -35.15 -12.18 -12.05
N GLY A 47 -35.58 -13.43 -12.22
CA GLY A 47 -34.87 -14.61 -11.74
C GLY A 47 -33.45 -14.71 -12.31
N ASP A 48 -33.30 -14.65 -13.63
CA ASP A 48 -32.00 -14.76 -14.30
C ASP A 48 -31.13 -13.50 -14.05
N ALA A 49 -31.75 -12.33 -13.92
CA ALA A 49 -31.07 -11.09 -13.61
C ALA A 49 -30.40 -11.10 -12.21
N HIS A 50 -30.97 -11.86 -11.26
CA HIS A 50 -30.52 -11.90 -9.86
C HIS A 50 -29.91 -13.25 -9.44
N HIS A 51 -29.81 -14.22 -10.35
CA HIS A 51 -29.17 -15.49 -10.07
C HIS A 51 -27.65 -15.38 -10.28
N VAL A 52 -26.87 -16.01 -9.39
CA VAL A 52 -25.40 -15.91 -9.36
C VAL A 52 -24.74 -16.46 -10.63
N ASP A 53 -25.37 -17.43 -11.29
CA ASP A 53 -24.82 -18.06 -12.50
C ASP A 53 -25.03 -17.24 -13.78
N SER A 54 -26.01 -16.34 -13.81
CA SER A 54 -26.37 -15.57 -15.00
C SER A 54 -26.05 -14.09 -14.86
N MET A 55 -26.30 -13.48 -13.69
CA MET A 55 -26.02 -12.08 -13.36
C MET A 55 -26.25 -11.10 -14.52
N GLY A 56 -27.39 -11.24 -15.20
CA GLY A 56 -27.69 -10.43 -16.37
C GLY A 56 -27.76 -8.95 -16.01
N LEU A 57 -26.95 -8.12 -16.69
CA LEU A 57 -26.97 -6.68 -16.48
C LEU A 57 -28.31 -6.11 -16.92
N HIS A 58 -28.95 -5.34 -16.05
CA HIS A 58 -30.31 -4.86 -16.25
C HIS A 58 -30.53 -3.51 -15.56
N ARG A 59 -31.51 -2.76 -16.07
CA ARG A 59 -31.86 -1.44 -15.54
C ARG A 59 -32.66 -1.56 -14.23
N ALA A 60 -32.33 -0.70 -13.27
CA ALA A 60 -33.02 -0.56 -11.99
C ALA A 60 -33.41 0.90 -11.73
N PHE A 61 -34.21 1.13 -10.70
CA PHE A 61 -34.43 2.46 -10.12
C PHE A 61 -34.43 2.42 -8.59
N SER A 62 -34.01 3.53 -7.99
CA SER A 62 -34.01 3.80 -6.54
C SER A 62 -34.76 5.10 -6.25
N LEU A 63 -35.96 4.99 -5.66
CA LEU A 63 -36.79 6.12 -5.26
C LEU A 63 -36.44 6.61 -3.85
N PHE A 64 -36.28 7.93 -3.71
CA PHE A 64 -36.07 8.66 -2.47
C PHE A 64 -37.20 9.69 -2.30
N ALA A 65 -38.17 9.37 -1.45
CA ALA A 65 -39.29 10.24 -1.15
C ALA A 65 -39.08 10.95 0.19
N PHE A 66 -39.31 12.26 0.17
CA PHE A 66 -39.26 13.11 1.35
C PHE A 66 -40.67 13.48 1.80
N THR A 67 -40.87 13.50 3.12
CA THR A 67 -42.07 14.06 3.73
C THR A 67 -42.11 15.59 3.57
N PRO A 68 -43.28 16.24 3.78
CA PRO A 68 -43.37 17.71 3.76
C PRO A 68 -42.43 18.40 4.78
N ASP A 69 -42.11 17.74 5.89
CA ASP A 69 -41.15 18.20 6.91
C ASP A 69 -39.69 17.81 6.60
N ARG A 70 -39.38 17.47 5.34
CA ARG A 70 -38.03 17.17 4.81
C ARG A 70 -37.37 15.92 5.42
N LYS A 71 -38.13 14.95 5.90
CA LYS A 71 -37.60 13.66 6.36
C LYS A 71 -37.59 12.65 5.23
N LEU A 72 -36.50 11.89 5.11
CA LEU A 72 -36.39 10.82 4.11
C LEU A 72 -37.16 9.59 4.57
N ILE A 73 -38.01 9.05 3.72
CA ILE A 73 -38.78 7.82 4.00
C ILE A 73 -37.93 6.61 3.63
N LEU A 74 -37.68 5.75 4.61
CA LEU A 74 -37.00 4.47 4.45
C LEU A 74 -37.99 3.33 4.65
N GLN A 75 -37.80 2.25 3.89
CA GLN A 75 -38.53 1.01 4.08
C GLN A 75 -37.62 -0.08 4.64
N LYS A 76 -38.15 -0.92 5.52
CA LYS A 76 -37.53 -2.18 5.92
C LYS A 76 -38.14 -3.29 5.08
N ARG A 77 -37.29 -3.97 4.32
CA ARG A 77 -37.70 -5.05 3.43
C ARG A 77 -38.30 -6.21 4.23
N SER A 78 -39.38 -6.82 3.73
CA SER A 78 -40.01 -7.97 4.39
C SER A 78 -39.06 -9.17 4.52
N ALA A 79 -39.40 -10.11 5.38
CA ALA A 79 -38.69 -11.39 5.47
C ALA A 79 -38.89 -12.28 4.24
N GLU A 80 -39.95 -12.02 3.45
CA GLU A 80 -40.34 -12.79 2.27
C GLU A 80 -39.50 -12.43 1.03
N LYS A 81 -38.86 -11.24 1.00
CA LYS A 81 -38.01 -10.82 -0.11
C LYS A 81 -36.88 -11.83 -0.35
N ILE A 82 -36.73 -12.25 -1.60
CA ILE A 82 -35.70 -13.20 -2.02
C ILE A 82 -34.29 -12.61 -1.84
N THR A 83 -34.12 -11.33 -2.17
CA THR A 83 -32.85 -10.60 -2.03
C THR A 83 -32.92 -9.60 -0.89
N PHE A 84 -31.89 -9.61 -0.03
CA PHE A 84 -31.70 -8.68 1.08
C PHE A 84 -32.94 -8.52 2.00
N PRO A 85 -33.50 -9.61 2.55
CA PRO A 85 -34.63 -9.51 3.47
C PRO A 85 -34.21 -8.78 4.75
N LEU A 86 -35.16 -8.10 5.39
CA LEU A 86 -35.00 -7.41 6.68
C LEU A 86 -34.02 -6.23 6.73
N LEU A 87 -33.38 -5.85 5.61
CA LEU A 87 -32.53 -4.66 5.54
C LEU A 87 -33.36 -3.39 5.31
N TRP A 88 -32.89 -2.28 5.89
CA TRP A 88 -33.37 -0.93 5.59
C TRP A 88 -32.85 -0.45 4.24
N ALA A 89 -33.71 0.14 3.43
CA ALA A 89 -33.39 0.70 2.13
C ALA A 89 -34.07 2.04 1.92
N ASN A 90 -33.76 2.69 0.80
CA ASN A 90 -34.49 3.85 0.30
C ASN A 90 -35.98 3.55 0.11
N THR A 91 -36.80 4.59 -0.10
CA THR A 91 -38.27 4.51 -0.09
C THR A 91 -38.84 3.36 -0.92
N CYS A 92 -38.38 3.16 -2.15
CA CYS A 92 -38.75 2.03 -2.98
C CYS A 92 -37.64 1.75 -4.00
N CYS A 93 -37.29 0.49 -4.23
CA CYS A 93 -36.29 0.09 -5.23
C CYS A 93 -36.79 -1.11 -6.02
N SER A 94 -36.73 -1.02 -7.35
CA SER A 94 -37.20 -2.07 -8.26
C SER A 94 -36.63 -1.86 -9.66
N HIS A 95 -37.27 -2.46 -10.67
CA HIS A 95 -36.85 -2.42 -12.05
C HIS A 95 -37.96 -1.86 -12.94
N PRO A 96 -37.61 -1.05 -13.96
CA PRO A 96 -38.46 -0.86 -15.11
C PRO A 96 -38.65 -2.20 -15.84
N LEU A 97 -39.86 -2.44 -16.34
CA LEU A 97 -40.21 -3.64 -17.08
C LEU A 97 -39.90 -3.47 -18.56
N PHE A 98 -39.55 -4.58 -19.22
CA PHE A 98 -39.35 -4.63 -20.67
C PHE A 98 -40.70 -4.55 -21.40
N MET A 99 -41.30 -3.37 -21.37
CA MET A 99 -42.59 -3.03 -21.99
C MET A 99 -42.55 -1.61 -22.55
N GLU A 100 -43.31 -1.35 -23.62
CA GLU A 100 -43.25 -0.10 -24.39
C GLU A 100 -43.34 1.18 -23.53
N THR A 101 -44.11 1.14 -22.44
CA THR A 101 -44.28 2.26 -21.52
C THR A 101 -43.14 2.45 -20.51
N GLU A 102 -42.09 1.65 -20.48
CA GLU A 102 -40.99 1.80 -19.49
C GLU A 102 -39.58 1.72 -20.12
N LEU A 103 -39.47 1.64 -21.46
CA LEU A 103 -38.20 1.48 -22.17
C LEU A 103 -37.40 2.78 -22.37
N ASP A 104 -38.04 3.94 -22.29
CA ASP A 104 -37.50 5.24 -22.71
C ASP A 104 -36.54 5.91 -21.70
N GLY A 105 -35.88 5.13 -20.83
CA GLY A 105 -34.84 5.60 -19.91
C GLY A 105 -35.43 6.21 -18.63
N ALA A 106 -34.98 7.43 -18.26
CA ALA A 106 -35.45 8.13 -17.06
C ALA A 106 -37.00 8.26 -16.97
N PRO A 107 -37.73 8.63 -18.05
CA PRO A 107 -39.19 8.69 -18.02
C PRO A 107 -39.83 7.34 -17.65
N GLY A 108 -39.27 6.26 -18.20
CA GLY A 108 -39.71 4.89 -17.95
C GLY A 108 -39.44 4.47 -16.51
N SER A 109 -38.27 4.83 -15.97
CA SER A 109 -37.92 4.60 -14.56
C SER A 109 -38.83 5.37 -13.60
N VAL A 110 -39.23 6.60 -13.93
CA VAL A 110 -40.22 7.35 -13.14
C VAL A 110 -41.57 6.65 -13.15
N ARG A 111 -42.06 6.20 -14.32
CA ARG A 111 -43.33 5.46 -14.40
C ARG A 111 -43.27 4.13 -13.66
N ALA A 112 -42.13 3.43 -13.72
CA ALA A 112 -41.88 2.24 -12.94
C ALA A 112 -41.89 2.52 -11.43
N ALA A 113 -41.29 3.64 -11.00
CA ALA A 113 -41.31 4.09 -9.60
C ALA A 113 -42.72 4.39 -9.10
N VAL A 114 -43.54 5.09 -9.90
CA VAL A 114 -44.96 5.36 -9.60
C VAL A 114 -45.73 4.03 -9.47
N ARG A 115 -45.54 3.09 -10.39
CA ARG A 115 -46.18 1.77 -10.35
C ARG A 115 -45.78 0.97 -9.11
N LYS A 116 -44.50 0.95 -8.75
CA LYS A 116 -44.02 0.10 -7.64
C LYS A 116 -44.23 0.74 -6.28
N ILE A 117 -44.20 2.05 -6.13
CA ILE A 117 -44.54 2.67 -4.84
C ILE A 117 -46.03 2.48 -4.50
N GLU A 118 -46.92 2.47 -5.50
CA GLU A 118 -48.33 2.07 -5.30
C GLU A 118 -48.43 0.61 -4.85
N HIS A 119 -47.64 -0.28 -5.44
CA HIS A 119 -47.64 -1.71 -5.09
C HIS A 119 -47.04 -2.01 -3.69
N GLU A 120 -45.88 -1.44 -3.37
CA GLU A 120 -45.13 -1.74 -2.14
C GLU A 120 -45.62 -0.93 -0.94
N LEU A 121 -46.04 0.32 -1.16
CA LEU A 121 -46.41 1.26 -0.12
C LEU A 121 -47.81 1.83 -0.26
N GLY A 122 -48.62 1.39 -1.24
CA GLY A 122 -50.00 1.87 -1.42
C GLY A 122 -50.13 3.36 -1.74
N ALA A 123 -49.03 4.00 -2.14
CA ALA A 123 -48.93 5.44 -2.31
C ALA A 123 -49.16 5.84 -3.77
N VAL A 124 -50.05 6.82 -4.00
CA VAL A 124 -50.22 7.45 -5.31
C VAL A 124 -49.39 8.72 -5.38
N MET A 125 -48.37 8.70 -6.21
CA MET A 125 -47.57 9.88 -6.56
C MET A 125 -48.32 10.72 -7.61
N GLY A 126 -48.36 12.04 -7.43
CA GLY A 126 -48.76 12.95 -8.52
C GLY A 126 -47.64 13.12 -9.55
N ASP A 127 -47.91 13.78 -10.67
CA ASP A 127 -46.97 14.04 -11.79
C ASP A 127 -45.82 15.02 -11.43
N SER A 128 -45.15 14.86 -10.28
CA SER A 128 -44.08 15.74 -9.82
C SER A 128 -42.71 15.07 -9.79
N ALA A 129 -41.96 15.38 -10.86
CA ALA A 129 -40.54 15.75 -11.00
C ALA A 129 -39.40 14.71 -10.78
N TRP A 130 -38.28 14.95 -11.49
CA TRP A 130 -37.34 14.00 -12.12
C TRP A 130 -35.95 13.91 -11.46
N GLY A 131 -35.16 12.87 -11.79
CA GLY A 131 -33.70 12.70 -11.52
C GLY A 131 -33.09 11.56 -12.39
N GLU A 132 -31.79 11.62 -12.76
CA GLU A 132 -31.14 10.80 -13.82
C GLU A 132 -29.93 9.92 -13.36
N HIS A 133 -29.69 8.85 -14.17
CA HIS A 133 -28.47 8.04 -14.51
C HIS A 133 -27.63 7.36 -13.40
N GLU A 134 -27.07 6.13 -13.50
CA GLU A 134 -26.94 5.13 -14.58
C GLU A 134 -26.77 3.69 -13.99
N LEU A 135 -27.27 2.67 -14.69
CA LEU A 135 -27.69 1.31 -14.25
C LEU A 135 -28.80 1.26 -13.18
N ASP A 136 -28.73 2.13 -12.17
CA ASP A 136 -29.80 2.36 -11.18
C ASP A 136 -30.24 3.83 -11.22
N TYR A 137 -31.45 4.10 -11.73
CA TYR A 137 -32.01 5.44 -11.85
C TYR A 137 -32.45 5.98 -10.48
N ALA A 138 -31.79 7.02 -9.98
CA ALA A 138 -32.20 7.70 -8.75
C ALA A 138 -33.40 8.64 -9.03
N VAL A 139 -34.56 8.32 -8.45
CA VAL A 139 -35.76 9.14 -8.53
C VAL A 139 -35.94 9.85 -7.20
N VAL A 140 -36.04 11.18 -7.19
CA VAL A 140 -36.21 11.97 -5.96
C VAL A 140 -37.55 12.68 -6.00
N THR A 141 -38.33 12.55 -4.93
CA THR A 141 -39.64 13.20 -4.82
C THR A 141 -39.87 13.75 -3.41
N ARG A 142 -40.80 14.68 -3.27
CA ARG A 142 -41.10 15.34 -1.99
C ARG A 142 -42.61 15.39 -1.77
N ASP A 143 -42.99 15.84 -0.57
CA ASP A 143 -44.36 16.00 -0.12
C ASP A 143 -45.15 14.67 -0.03
N LEU A 144 -44.44 13.55 0.19
CA LEU A 144 -45.08 12.26 0.45
C LEU A 144 -45.33 12.09 1.94
N SER A 145 -46.59 12.14 2.36
CA SER A 145 -46.95 12.02 3.77
C SER A 145 -47.10 10.55 4.21
N LEU A 146 -46.61 10.22 5.41
CA LEU A 146 -46.61 8.84 5.95
C LEU A 146 -48.02 8.27 6.14
N ASP A 147 -49.01 9.11 6.46
CA ASP A 147 -50.42 8.73 6.61
C ASP A 147 -51.06 8.22 5.32
N ARG A 148 -50.45 8.52 4.16
CA ARG A 148 -50.87 8.03 2.85
C ARG A 148 -50.28 6.66 2.51
N LEU A 149 -49.32 6.16 3.28
CA LEU A 149 -48.69 4.88 3.02
C LEU A 149 -49.56 3.73 3.56
N ARG A 150 -49.73 2.69 2.75
CA ARG A 150 -50.32 1.39 3.09
C ARG A 150 -49.31 0.31 2.68
N PRO A 151 -48.29 0.03 3.52
CA PRO A 151 -47.26 -0.95 3.19
C PRO A 151 -47.84 -2.32 2.93
N ASN A 152 -47.42 -2.96 1.84
CA ASN A 152 -47.73 -4.35 1.56
C ASN A 152 -46.83 -5.24 2.44
N PRO A 153 -47.38 -6.02 3.39
CA PRO A 153 -46.57 -6.81 4.34
C PRO A 153 -45.62 -7.83 3.67
N SER A 154 -45.98 -8.31 2.47
CA SER A 154 -45.13 -9.22 1.70
C SER A 154 -43.92 -8.53 1.09
N GLU A 155 -43.90 -7.20 1.01
CA GLU A 155 -42.81 -6.41 0.44
C GLU A 155 -42.04 -5.62 1.51
N VAL A 156 -42.78 -5.05 2.47
CA VAL A 156 -42.29 -4.09 3.46
C VAL A 156 -42.82 -4.47 4.84
N CYS A 157 -41.92 -4.66 5.81
CA CYS A 157 -42.29 -4.99 7.18
C CYS A 157 -42.26 -3.80 8.14
N ASP A 158 -41.61 -2.69 7.76
CA ASP A 158 -41.55 -1.47 8.55
C ASP A 158 -41.25 -0.24 7.68
N VAL A 159 -41.65 0.95 8.13
CA VAL A 159 -41.40 2.23 7.43
C VAL A 159 -41.02 3.28 8.46
N ARG A 160 -39.96 4.04 8.17
CA ARG A 160 -39.47 5.11 9.05
C ARG A 160 -39.12 6.36 8.25
N ALA A 161 -39.59 7.52 8.68
CA ALA A 161 -39.09 8.80 8.19
C ALA A 161 -37.99 9.31 9.11
N VAL A 162 -36.85 9.68 8.55
CA VAL A 162 -35.66 10.09 9.30
C VAL A 162 -35.12 11.44 8.83
N GLU A 163 -34.54 12.19 9.76
CA GLU A 163 -33.76 13.39 9.44
C GLU A 163 -32.32 13.04 9.02
N GLU A 164 -31.63 13.95 8.33
CA GLU A 164 -30.27 13.71 7.82
C GLU A 164 -29.28 13.34 8.93
N GLN A 165 -29.35 14.05 10.06
CA GLN A 165 -28.49 13.81 11.21
C GLN A 165 -28.79 12.45 11.87
N GLU A 166 -30.08 12.16 12.11
CA GLU A 166 -30.54 10.89 12.66
C GLU A 166 -30.08 9.70 11.79
N LEU A 167 -30.21 9.83 10.46
CA LEU A 167 -29.75 8.81 9.53
C LEU A 167 -28.22 8.61 9.62
N SER A 168 -27.46 9.69 9.68
CA SER A 168 -25.99 9.63 9.73
C SER A 168 -25.50 8.94 11.00
N GLU A 169 -26.13 9.24 12.14
CA GLU A 169 -25.84 8.58 13.43
C GLU A 169 -26.23 7.09 13.39
N TRP A 170 -27.38 6.76 12.80
CA TRP A 170 -27.84 5.39 12.70
C TRP A 170 -26.97 4.52 11.77
N VAL A 171 -26.59 5.06 10.60
CA VAL A 171 -25.68 4.37 9.67
C VAL A 171 -24.30 4.16 10.29
N ALA A 172 -23.81 5.10 11.11
CA ALA A 172 -22.54 4.95 11.81
C ALA A 172 -22.59 3.87 12.91
N ALA A 173 -23.72 3.76 13.62
CA ALA A 173 -23.91 2.77 14.67
C ALA A 173 -24.12 1.35 14.12
N GLU A 174 -24.93 1.19 13.08
CA GLU A 174 -25.37 -0.10 12.57
C GLU A 174 -25.37 -0.16 11.03
N PRO A 175 -24.20 -0.06 10.37
CA PRO A 175 -24.14 -0.03 8.90
C PRO A 175 -24.68 -1.32 8.27
N SER A 176 -24.56 -2.47 8.94
CA SER A 176 -25.07 -3.76 8.46
C SER A 176 -26.59 -3.87 8.41
N SER A 177 -27.30 -2.95 9.07
CA SER A 177 -28.77 -2.90 9.05
C SER A 177 -29.32 -2.34 7.74
N PHE A 178 -28.47 -1.81 6.86
CA PHE A 178 -28.85 -1.16 5.61
C PHE A 178 -28.42 -1.95 4.38
N SER A 179 -29.18 -1.78 3.30
CA SER A 179 -28.85 -2.32 1.99
C SER A 179 -27.54 -1.72 1.42
N PRO A 180 -26.72 -2.51 0.71
CA PRO A 180 -25.44 -2.02 0.18
C PRO A 180 -25.56 -0.81 -0.75
N TRP A 181 -26.59 -0.78 -1.60
CA TRP A 181 -26.81 0.34 -2.53
C TRP A 181 -27.19 1.63 -1.78
N PHE A 182 -28.05 1.54 -0.76
CA PHE A 182 -28.41 2.70 0.05
C PHE A 182 -27.19 3.32 0.76
N LEU A 183 -26.28 2.48 1.27
CA LEU A 183 -25.02 2.95 1.87
C LEU A 183 -24.13 3.66 0.84
N LEU A 184 -24.16 3.25 -0.43
CA LEU A 184 -23.43 3.93 -1.50
C LEU A 184 -23.96 5.36 -1.70
N PHE A 185 -25.27 5.53 -1.81
CA PHE A 185 -25.91 6.86 -1.90
C PHE A 185 -25.58 7.75 -0.71
N HIS A 186 -25.57 7.19 0.51
CA HIS A 186 -25.18 7.93 1.71
C HIS A 186 -23.69 8.33 1.70
N ARG A 187 -22.78 7.39 1.40
CA ARG A 187 -21.33 7.61 1.41
C ARG A 187 -20.86 8.58 0.33
N LEU A 188 -21.46 8.52 -0.86
CA LEU A 188 -21.19 9.42 -1.97
C LEU A 188 -21.82 10.82 -1.80
N ARG A 189 -22.49 11.07 -0.67
CA ARG A 189 -23.08 12.36 -0.26
C ARG A 189 -24.26 12.84 -1.10
N PHE A 190 -24.79 12.01 -2.02
CA PHE A 190 -25.99 12.32 -2.78
C PHE A 190 -27.18 12.67 -1.89
N LEU A 191 -27.39 11.92 -0.81
CA LEU A 191 -28.49 12.22 0.12
C LEU A 191 -28.37 13.61 0.74
N SER A 192 -27.16 14.01 1.15
CA SER A 192 -26.88 15.32 1.76
C SER A 192 -27.11 16.47 0.78
N GLU A 193 -26.72 16.25 -0.48
CA GLU A 193 -26.96 17.20 -1.57
C GLU A 193 -28.46 17.36 -1.84
N TRP A 194 -29.23 16.27 -1.91
CA TRP A 194 -30.68 16.32 -2.10
C TRP A 194 -31.41 16.95 -0.91
N TRP A 195 -31.00 16.64 0.32
CA TRP A 195 -31.54 17.29 1.52
C TRP A 195 -31.35 18.80 1.43
N SER A 196 -30.15 19.26 1.08
CA SER A 196 -29.82 20.68 0.99
C SER A 196 -30.62 21.41 -0.10
N ASN A 197 -30.91 20.73 -1.21
CA ASN A 197 -31.53 21.33 -2.40
C ASN A 197 -32.99 20.92 -2.63
N LEU A 198 -33.67 20.35 -1.63
CA LEU A 198 -35.01 19.75 -1.80
C LEU A 198 -36.08 20.73 -2.36
N SER A 199 -35.96 22.03 -2.06
CA SER A 199 -36.87 23.07 -2.59
C SER A 199 -36.72 23.31 -4.09
N GLN A 200 -35.54 23.01 -4.64
CA GLN A 200 -35.17 23.20 -6.04
C GLN A 200 -34.98 21.89 -6.78
N ILE A 201 -35.40 20.75 -6.18
CA ILE A 201 -35.13 19.42 -6.74
C ILE A 201 -35.68 19.24 -8.16
N HIS A 202 -36.76 19.94 -8.52
CA HIS A 202 -37.35 19.92 -9.87
C HIS A 202 -36.47 20.59 -10.94
N THR A 203 -35.55 21.44 -10.53
CA THR A 203 -34.65 22.24 -11.39
C THR A 203 -33.18 21.86 -11.22
N HIS A 204 -32.88 20.99 -10.26
CA HIS A 204 -31.52 20.54 -10.00
C HIS A 204 -31.30 19.24 -10.79
N PRO A 205 -30.46 19.25 -11.85
CA PRO A 205 -30.06 17.99 -12.46
C PRO A 205 -29.33 17.17 -11.38
N VAL A 206 -29.83 15.96 -11.14
CA VAL A 206 -29.16 14.96 -10.30
C VAL A 206 -28.30 14.16 -11.26
N ASP A 207 -27.08 14.64 -11.52
CA ASP A 207 -26.17 14.06 -12.49
C ASP A 207 -25.18 13.13 -11.78
N MET A 208 -25.50 11.83 -11.71
CA MET A 208 -24.59 10.80 -11.18
C MET A 208 -23.83 10.13 -12.33
N ASN A 209 -22.90 10.85 -12.96
CA ASN A 209 -21.98 10.23 -13.91
C ASN A 209 -21.31 8.99 -13.27
N ILE A 210 -21.43 7.83 -13.93
CA ILE A 210 -21.03 6.47 -13.48
C ILE A 210 -19.85 6.51 -12.50
N CYS A 211 -20.12 6.26 -11.22
CA CYS A 211 -19.10 5.75 -10.33
C CYS A 211 -18.95 4.26 -10.64
N GLU A 212 -18.11 3.92 -11.63
CA GLU A 212 -17.61 2.55 -11.64
C GLU A 212 -16.89 2.32 -10.31
N PRO A 213 -16.91 1.10 -9.75
CA PRO A 213 -15.98 0.72 -8.69
C PRO A 213 -14.49 0.91 -9.07
N GLY A 214 -14.19 1.31 -10.32
CA GLY A 214 -12.86 1.66 -10.82
C GLY A 214 -12.67 3.12 -11.31
N SER A 215 -13.69 3.97 -11.36
CA SER A 215 -13.59 5.33 -11.94
C SER A 215 -13.82 6.42 -10.90
N ILE A 216 -12.92 6.51 -9.93
CA ILE A 216 -12.68 7.80 -9.27
C ILE A 216 -12.33 8.77 -10.41
N MET A 217 -13.18 9.77 -10.68
CA MET A 217 -12.79 10.90 -11.53
C MET A 217 -11.49 11.45 -10.97
N HIS A 218 -10.38 11.05 -11.58
CA HIS A 218 -9.09 11.45 -11.10
C HIS A 218 -8.92 12.90 -11.47
N SER A 219 -9.27 13.81 -10.55
CA SER A 219 -8.88 15.21 -10.60
C SER A 219 -7.41 15.30 -11.01
N ILE A 220 -7.02 16.34 -11.77
CA ILE A 220 -5.63 16.55 -12.20
C ILE A 220 -4.66 16.34 -11.03
N TYR A 221 -5.06 16.76 -9.82
CA TYR A 221 -4.32 16.54 -8.58
C TYR A 221 -4.11 15.06 -8.22
N SER A 222 -5.15 14.23 -8.35
CA SER A 222 -5.03 12.79 -8.07
C SER A 222 -4.23 12.05 -9.15
N ARG A 223 -4.32 12.45 -10.42
CA ARG A 223 -3.46 11.90 -11.50
C ARG A 223 -2.00 12.29 -11.28
N ALA A 224 -1.75 13.55 -10.93
CA ALA A 224 -0.43 14.04 -10.57
C ALA A 224 0.12 13.32 -9.34
N ASN A 225 -0.71 13.11 -8.31
CA ASN A 225 -0.33 12.36 -7.11
C ASN A 225 -0.01 10.90 -7.41
N ALA A 226 -0.79 10.24 -8.28
CA ALA A 226 -0.54 8.87 -8.70
C ALA A 226 0.78 8.75 -9.49
N LEU A 227 1.03 9.67 -10.43
CA LEU A 227 2.31 9.74 -11.16
C LEU A 227 3.48 10.01 -10.22
N PHE A 228 3.31 10.91 -9.26
CA PHE A 228 4.32 11.23 -8.26
C PHE A 228 4.63 10.02 -7.36
N ALA A 229 3.59 9.36 -6.84
CA ALA A 229 3.75 8.16 -6.02
C ALA A 229 4.41 7.01 -6.79
N PHE A 230 4.02 6.81 -8.06
CA PHE A 230 4.66 5.82 -8.93
C PHE A 230 6.13 6.16 -9.19
N MET A 231 6.45 7.43 -9.49
CA MET A 231 7.82 7.88 -9.65
C MET A 231 8.66 7.63 -8.39
N LEU A 232 8.11 7.91 -7.20
CA LEU A 232 8.79 7.63 -5.93
C LEU A 232 9.06 6.13 -5.75
N TRP A 233 8.10 5.27 -6.08
CA TRP A 233 8.27 3.82 -6.02
C TRP A 233 9.33 3.31 -6.99
N VAL A 234 9.33 3.78 -8.23
CA VAL A 234 10.36 3.44 -9.21
C VAL A 234 11.74 3.91 -8.73
N LEU A 235 11.84 5.13 -8.19
CA LEU A 235 13.09 5.65 -7.65
C LEU A 235 13.58 4.85 -6.45
N ALA A 236 12.68 4.45 -5.54
CA ALA A 236 13.00 3.60 -4.41
C ALA A 236 13.49 2.21 -4.86
N ALA A 237 12.80 1.59 -5.83
CA ALA A 237 13.18 0.30 -6.38
C ALA A 237 14.56 0.35 -7.06
N VAL A 238 14.82 1.38 -7.87
CA VAL A 238 16.13 1.60 -8.52
C VAL A 238 17.21 1.84 -7.47
N THR A 239 16.94 2.66 -6.45
CA THR A 239 17.90 2.93 -5.36
C THR A 239 18.23 1.65 -4.59
N PHE A 240 17.22 0.82 -4.31
CA PHE A 240 17.40 -0.47 -3.65
C PHE A 240 18.18 -1.46 -4.51
N ALA A 241 17.91 -1.53 -5.82
CA ALA A 241 18.68 -2.35 -6.75
C ALA A 241 20.15 -1.90 -6.84
N CYS A 242 20.39 -0.58 -6.89
CA CYS A 242 21.74 -0.02 -6.80
C CYS A 242 22.41 -0.43 -5.48
N PHE A 243 21.75 -0.28 -4.33
CA PHE A 243 22.29 -0.75 -3.04
C PHE A 243 22.62 -2.24 -3.07
N LEU A 244 21.71 -3.08 -3.54
CA LEU A 244 21.90 -4.53 -3.62
C LEU A 244 23.09 -4.90 -4.52
N SER A 245 23.30 -4.17 -5.62
CA SER A 245 24.46 -4.39 -6.50
C SER A 245 25.81 -4.22 -5.79
N THR A 246 25.86 -3.38 -4.74
CA THR A 246 27.11 -3.15 -3.97
C THR A 246 27.52 -4.32 -3.09
N ALA A 247 26.57 -5.19 -2.71
CA ALA A 247 26.84 -6.37 -1.88
C ALA A 247 27.74 -7.40 -2.59
N PHE A 248 27.70 -7.42 -3.92
CA PHE A 248 28.43 -8.39 -4.76
C PHE A 248 29.75 -7.85 -5.31
N LEU A 249 30.11 -6.61 -4.98
CA LEU A 249 31.37 -6.03 -5.45
C LEU A 249 32.54 -6.59 -4.64
N ASP A 250 33.63 -6.88 -5.34
CA ASP A 250 34.90 -7.20 -4.73
C ASP A 250 35.65 -5.92 -4.39
N TYR A 251 36.16 -5.87 -3.16
CA TYR A 251 36.93 -4.74 -2.63
C TYR A 251 38.36 -5.16 -2.29
N SER A 252 38.78 -6.35 -2.71
CA SER A 252 40.17 -6.80 -2.59
C SER A 252 41.11 -5.88 -3.38
N ALA A 253 42.30 -5.65 -2.83
CA ALA A 253 43.37 -4.90 -3.48
C ALA A 253 44.70 -5.56 -3.14
N LYS A 254 45.57 -5.71 -4.14
CA LYS A 254 46.91 -6.28 -3.97
C LYS A 254 47.88 -5.21 -3.53
N VAL A 255 48.65 -5.50 -2.50
CA VAL A 255 49.57 -4.56 -1.87
C VAL A 255 50.90 -5.24 -1.58
N GLU A 256 51.98 -4.52 -1.85
CA GLU A 256 53.33 -4.90 -1.45
C GLU A 256 53.74 -4.03 -0.26
N ILE A 257 54.10 -4.70 0.84
CA ILE A 257 54.58 -4.06 2.07
C ILE A 257 56.04 -4.46 2.24
N THR A 258 56.92 -3.48 2.36
CA THR A 258 58.35 -3.71 2.66
C THR A 258 58.69 -3.10 4.01
N VAL A 259 59.45 -3.83 4.81
CA VAL A 259 59.85 -3.40 6.15
C VAL A 259 61.36 -3.33 6.24
N ASN A 260 61.85 -2.26 6.86
CA ASN A 260 63.24 -1.94 7.02
C ASN A 260 63.54 -1.57 8.48
N ASN A 261 64.75 -1.88 8.92
CA ASN A 261 65.31 -1.38 10.19
C ASN A 261 64.42 -1.64 11.44
N PRO A 262 63.96 -2.89 11.68
CA PRO A 262 63.23 -3.22 12.89
C PRO A 262 64.13 -3.08 14.12
N ARG A 263 63.64 -2.36 15.12
CA ARG A 263 64.34 -2.00 16.35
C ARG A 263 63.38 -2.17 17.52
N VAL A 264 63.90 -2.58 18.68
CA VAL A 264 63.13 -2.65 19.92
C VAL A 264 63.84 -1.85 20.99
N ARG A 265 63.09 -1.11 21.80
CA ARG A 265 63.62 -0.38 22.96
C ARG A 265 62.80 -0.72 24.20
N SER A 266 63.47 -1.04 25.29
CA SER A 266 62.81 -1.19 26.58
C SER A 266 62.48 0.18 27.17
N ILE A 267 61.23 0.35 27.61
CA ILE A 267 60.75 1.52 28.33
C ILE A 267 60.08 1.09 29.63
N ALA A 268 60.04 1.99 30.62
CA ALA A 268 59.26 1.77 31.83
C ALA A 268 57.79 2.08 31.51
N ASP A 269 56.91 1.14 31.82
CA ASP A 269 55.46 1.34 31.74
C ASP A 269 54.91 1.49 33.16
N TYR A 270 54.19 2.58 33.40
CA TYR A 270 53.57 2.90 34.68
C TYR A 270 52.05 2.70 34.65
N SER A 271 51.51 2.27 33.51
CA SER A 271 50.07 2.10 33.29
C SER A 271 49.60 0.64 33.34
N SER A 272 50.48 -0.33 33.04
CA SER A 272 50.20 -1.77 33.13
C SER A 272 50.81 -2.40 34.40
N SER A 273 50.50 -3.68 34.64
CA SER A 273 51.09 -4.47 35.74
C SER A 273 52.57 -4.84 35.53
N SER A 274 53.12 -4.56 34.35
CA SER A 274 54.50 -4.89 33.99
C SER A 274 55.44 -3.71 34.26
N GLU A 275 56.57 -3.95 34.95
CA GLU A 275 57.57 -2.89 35.23
C GLU A 275 58.29 -2.38 33.97
N LYS A 276 58.17 -3.10 32.84
CA LYS A 276 58.81 -2.80 31.55
C LYS A 276 57.88 -3.13 30.39
N ALA A 277 57.94 -2.31 29.35
CA ALA A 277 57.29 -2.53 28.07
C ALA A 277 58.31 -2.42 26.92
N ASP A 278 58.04 -3.16 25.84
CA ASP A 278 58.81 -3.10 24.61
C ASP A 278 58.18 -2.08 23.66
N LEU A 279 58.99 -1.11 23.23
CA LEU A 279 58.66 -0.20 22.16
C LEU A 279 59.28 -0.69 20.86
N GLY A 280 58.44 -1.24 19.98
CA GLY A 280 58.78 -1.59 18.61
C GLY A 280 58.92 -0.34 17.74
N MET A 281 59.97 -0.30 16.92
CA MET A 281 60.20 0.75 15.93
C MET A 281 60.59 0.10 14.61
N LEU A 282 59.95 0.48 13.52
CA LEU A 282 60.26 -0.04 12.20
C LEU A 282 59.94 1.01 11.14
N ASP A 283 60.68 0.98 10.04
CA ASP A 283 60.44 1.82 8.88
C ASP A 283 59.77 0.94 7.81
N PHE A 284 58.73 1.40 7.14
CA PHE A 284 58.02 0.58 6.15
C PHE A 284 57.63 1.37 4.91
N SER A 285 57.39 0.67 3.80
CA SER A 285 56.84 1.26 2.58
C SER A 285 55.65 0.42 2.12
N ILE A 286 54.63 1.09 1.60
CA ILE A 286 53.39 0.47 1.15
C ILE A 286 53.14 0.92 -0.28
N THR A 287 53.03 -0.06 -1.17
CA THR A 287 52.70 0.17 -2.58
C THR A 287 51.52 -0.70 -2.99
N GLY A 288 50.53 -0.14 -3.67
CA GLY A 288 49.36 -0.90 -4.11
C GLY A 288 48.41 -0.08 -4.96
N ASP A 289 47.64 -0.75 -5.81
CA ASP A 289 46.64 -0.14 -6.67
C ASP A 289 45.24 -0.45 -6.16
N PHE A 290 44.50 0.59 -5.75
CA PHE A 290 43.14 0.49 -5.23
C PHE A 290 42.09 0.91 -6.28
N SER A 291 42.49 1.10 -7.54
CA SER A 291 41.61 1.62 -8.60
C SER A 291 40.37 0.76 -8.79
N SER A 292 40.51 -0.57 -8.64
CA SER A 292 39.39 -1.52 -8.70
C SER A 292 38.45 -1.41 -7.51
N THR A 293 38.94 -0.98 -6.34
CA THR A 293 38.15 -0.84 -5.11
C THR A 293 37.19 0.35 -5.17
N PHE A 294 37.53 1.41 -5.91
CA PHE A 294 36.69 2.61 -6.03
C PHE A 294 35.61 2.48 -7.11
N ASN A 295 34.44 1.96 -6.72
CA ASN A 295 33.25 1.96 -7.55
C ASN A 295 32.38 3.22 -7.38
N TRP A 296 31.22 3.25 -8.02
CA TRP A 296 30.29 4.39 -8.00
C TRP A 296 29.87 4.80 -6.58
N ASN A 297 29.79 3.86 -5.63
CA ASN A 297 29.33 4.10 -4.27
C ASN A 297 30.48 4.35 -3.27
N VAL A 298 31.76 4.23 -3.64
CA VAL A 298 32.86 4.44 -2.68
C VAL A 298 33.23 5.91 -2.61
N LYS A 299 33.13 6.49 -1.41
CA LYS A 299 33.51 7.87 -1.13
C LYS A 299 35.00 8.00 -0.83
N GLN A 300 35.47 7.15 0.08
CA GLN A 300 36.84 7.14 0.59
C GLN A 300 37.19 5.78 1.17
N LEU A 301 38.49 5.50 1.25
CA LEU A 301 39.03 4.38 2.01
C LEU A 301 39.70 4.93 3.27
N PHE A 302 39.35 4.40 4.43
CA PHE A 302 40.10 4.62 5.66
C PHE A 302 41.03 3.43 5.87
N MET A 303 42.30 3.61 5.55
CA MET A 303 43.32 2.57 5.52
C MET A 303 44.14 2.62 6.79
N TYR A 304 44.50 1.46 7.33
CA TYR A 304 45.33 1.37 8.52
C TYR A 304 46.19 0.09 8.49
N LEU A 305 47.47 0.25 8.84
CA LEU A 305 48.44 -0.82 8.93
C LEU A 305 48.41 -1.39 10.34
N VAL A 306 48.23 -2.71 10.46
CA VAL A 306 48.15 -3.43 11.73
C VAL A 306 49.34 -4.38 11.84
N ALA A 307 50.00 -4.38 13.01
CA ALA A 307 50.92 -5.41 13.42
C ALA A 307 50.18 -6.49 14.21
N GLU A 308 50.29 -7.74 13.75
CA GLU A 308 49.68 -8.91 14.36
C GLU A 308 50.76 -9.87 14.85
N TYR A 309 50.68 -10.26 16.13
CA TYR A 309 51.65 -11.14 16.76
C TYR A 309 51.06 -11.85 17.97
N GLU A 310 51.70 -12.94 18.36
CA GLU A 310 51.25 -13.79 19.47
C GLU A 310 52.20 -13.61 20.66
N THR A 311 51.66 -13.62 21.88
CA THR A 311 52.45 -13.61 23.11
C THR A 311 52.03 -14.80 23.98
N PRO A 312 52.83 -15.20 24.98
CA PRO A 312 52.44 -16.28 25.89
C PRO A 312 51.10 -16.05 26.59
N GLU A 313 50.74 -14.78 26.80
CA GLU A 313 49.50 -14.36 27.48
C GLU A 313 48.32 -14.17 26.51
N ASN A 314 48.58 -13.76 25.26
CA ASN A 314 47.54 -13.45 24.28
C ASN A 314 47.79 -14.15 22.95
N VAL A 315 46.79 -14.93 22.51
CA VAL A 315 46.81 -15.67 21.24
C VAL A 315 46.78 -14.72 20.02
N MET A 316 46.30 -13.49 20.17
CA MET A 316 46.31 -12.49 19.09
C MET A 316 46.42 -11.08 19.66
N ASN A 317 47.52 -10.41 19.37
CA ASN A 317 47.72 -8.99 19.64
C ASN A 317 47.65 -8.22 18.33
N GLN A 318 46.92 -7.10 18.31
CA GLN A 318 46.75 -6.25 17.14
C GLN A 318 47.06 -4.80 17.51
N VAL A 319 48.08 -4.23 16.88
CA VAL A 319 48.47 -2.83 17.10
C VAL A 319 48.44 -2.06 15.79
N VAL A 320 47.66 -0.99 15.74
CA VAL A 320 47.63 -0.09 14.58
C VAL A 320 48.90 0.75 14.59
N LEU A 321 49.70 0.67 13.52
CA LEU A 321 50.95 1.42 13.40
C LEU A 321 50.79 2.73 12.64
N TRP A 322 49.85 2.78 11.69
CA TRP A 322 49.68 3.89 10.78
C TRP A 322 48.29 3.88 10.16
N ASP A 323 47.77 5.06 9.81
CA ASP A 323 46.51 5.24 9.10
C ASP A 323 46.61 6.33 8.03
N LYS A 324 45.76 6.21 7.01
CA LYS A 324 45.56 7.23 5.98
C LYS A 324 44.16 7.16 5.39
N ILE A 325 43.59 8.33 5.14
CA ILE A 325 42.37 8.47 4.36
C ILE A 325 42.77 8.68 2.90
N VAL A 326 42.26 7.82 2.01
CA VAL A 326 42.39 7.97 0.56
C VAL A 326 41.04 8.37 0.00
N LEU A 327 40.97 9.56 -0.60
CA LEU A 327 39.74 10.07 -1.22
C LEU A 327 39.65 9.63 -2.68
N ARG A 328 38.42 9.45 -3.19
CA ARG A 328 38.18 9.09 -4.60
C ARG A 328 38.78 10.07 -5.60
N SER A 329 38.83 11.36 -5.27
CA SER A 329 39.40 12.41 -6.13
C SER A 329 40.93 12.46 -6.11
N GLN A 330 41.57 11.69 -5.23
CA GLN A 330 43.03 11.64 -5.08
C GLN A 330 43.60 10.43 -5.84
N ARG A 331 44.94 10.34 -5.86
CA ARG A 331 45.66 9.22 -6.46
C ARG A 331 45.22 7.92 -5.79
N VAL A 332 44.66 7.01 -6.59
CA VAL A 332 44.14 5.70 -6.15
C VAL A 332 45.24 4.63 -6.10
N VAL A 333 46.40 4.95 -6.68
CA VAL A 333 47.64 4.17 -6.54
C VAL A 333 48.42 4.71 -5.35
N LEU A 334 48.61 3.87 -4.33
CA LEU A 334 49.41 4.16 -3.15
C LEU A 334 50.88 3.86 -3.45
N ASP A 335 51.78 4.82 -3.21
CA ASP A 335 53.24 4.65 -3.26
C ASP A 335 53.87 5.45 -2.12
N GLU A 336 53.72 4.95 -0.90
CA GLU A 336 54.26 5.57 0.29
C GLU A 336 55.58 4.91 0.66
N ARG A 337 56.66 5.69 0.71
CA ARG A 337 58.01 5.19 0.95
C ARG A 337 58.57 5.74 2.25
N ARG A 338 59.32 4.90 2.97
CA ARG A 338 60.04 5.28 4.21
C ARG A 338 59.12 5.89 5.26
N LEU A 339 57.93 5.31 5.43
CA LEU A 339 57.02 5.66 6.50
C LEU A 339 57.57 5.20 7.84
N GLN A 340 57.27 5.98 8.87
CA GLN A 340 57.46 5.61 10.27
C GLN A 340 56.09 5.37 10.91
N SER A 341 56.08 4.57 11.98
CA SER A 341 54.87 4.34 12.77
C SER A 341 54.34 5.68 13.33
N LYS A 342 53.07 5.98 13.04
CA LYS A 342 52.35 7.15 13.57
C LYS A 342 51.91 6.91 15.01
N TYR A 343 51.56 5.68 15.34
CA TYR A 343 51.18 5.25 16.69
C TYR A 343 52.27 4.34 17.26
N TYR A 344 52.39 4.34 18.59
CA TYR A 344 53.41 3.55 19.27
C TYR A 344 53.10 2.05 19.15
N PHE A 345 54.10 1.29 18.71
CA PHE A 345 54.05 -0.16 18.82
C PHE A 345 54.51 -0.57 20.22
N LEU A 346 53.59 -0.52 21.17
CA LEU A 346 53.83 -0.88 22.56
C LEU A 346 53.39 -2.33 22.79
N ASP A 347 54.26 -3.12 23.43
CA ASP A 347 53.95 -4.44 23.96
C ASP A 347 54.17 -4.46 25.48
N ASP A 348 53.19 -4.97 26.20
CA ASP A 348 53.24 -5.09 27.66
C ASP A 348 54.18 -6.26 28.01
N GLY A 349 55.41 -5.92 28.41
CA GLY A 349 56.45 -6.90 28.75
C GLY A 349 57.68 -6.82 27.85
N THR A 350 58.24 -7.99 27.52
CA THR A 350 59.49 -8.12 26.75
C THR A 350 59.35 -9.06 25.54
N ASN A 351 58.12 -9.17 25.01
CA ASN A 351 57.78 -10.22 24.04
C ASN A 351 58.20 -9.86 22.61
N LEU A 352 58.52 -8.59 22.33
CA LEU A 352 59.01 -8.19 21.01
C LEU A 352 60.49 -8.52 20.81
N LEU A 353 61.27 -8.68 21.89
CA LEU A 353 62.67 -9.09 21.81
C LEU A 353 62.80 -10.48 21.18
N ASN A 354 63.61 -10.61 20.13
CA ASN A 354 63.79 -11.86 19.38
C ASN A 354 62.47 -12.46 18.85
N HIS A 355 61.41 -11.65 18.69
CA HIS A 355 60.13 -12.16 18.20
C HIS A 355 60.27 -12.68 16.76
N PRO A 356 59.88 -13.93 16.50
CA PRO A 356 60.22 -14.59 15.23
C PRO A 356 59.41 -14.05 14.05
N ASN A 357 58.11 -13.76 14.25
CA ASN A 357 57.16 -13.51 13.17
C ASN A 357 56.10 -12.45 13.57
N VAL A 358 56.39 -11.16 13.46
CA VAL A 358 55.34 -10.12 13.54
C VAL A 358 54.80 -9.86 12.15
N THR A 359 53.50 -10.05 11.93
CA THR A 359 52.89 -9.91 10.61
C THR A 359 52.29 -8.51 10.46
N LEU A 360 52.73 -7.76 9.45
CA LEU A 360 52.12 -6.49 9.08
C LEU A 360 51.08 -6.72 7.99
N VAL A 361 49.84 -6.31 8.27
CA VAL A 361 48.69 -6.45 7.40
C VAL A 361 48.04 -5.09 7.20
N LEU A 362 47.76 -4.73 5.95
CA LEU A 362 47.02 -3.52 5.63
C LEU A 362 45.52 -3.83 5.58
N ARG A 363 44.74 -3.16 6.43
CA ARG A 363 43.28 -3.24 6.45
C ARG A 363 42.68 -1.89 6.11
N TYR A 364 41.45 -1.88 5.62
CA TYR A 364 40.76 -0.63 5.30
C TYR A 364 39.24 -0.75 5.42
N ASN A 365 38.64 0.35 5.84
CA ASN A 365 37.20 0.53 5.80
C ASN A 365 36.82 1.18 4.48
N VAL A 366 35.97 0.52 3.71
CA VAL A 366 35.36 1.06 2.51
C VAL A 366 34.17 1.92 2.94
N VAL A 367 34.34 3.24 2.90
CA VAL A 367 33.31 4.19 3.30
C VAL A 367 32.43 4.51 2.09
N PRO A 368 31.16 4.09 2.08
CA PRO A 368 30.28 4.38 0.95
C PRO A 368 29.75 5.82 1.00
N ASN A 369 29.18 6.29 -0.11
CA ASN A 369 28.35 7.50 -0.12
C ASN A 369 27.04 7.26 0.64
N ALA A 370 26.46 6.07 0.48
CA ALA A 370 25.31 5.59 1.25
C ALA A 370 25.35 4.07 1.44
N GLY A 371 24.91 3.59 2.61
CA GLY A 371 24.81 2.16 2.91
C GLY A 371 25.84 1.67 3.94
N TYR A 372 26.24 0.41 3.80
CA TYR A 372 27.00 -0.32 4.81
C TYR A 372 28.51 -0.02 4.76
N LEU A 373 29.12 0.20 5.92
CA LEU A 373 30.57 0.35 6.07
C LEU A 373 31.23 -1.03 6.01
N ARG A 374 31.95 -1.35 4.93
CA ARG A 374 32.60 -2.65 4.76
C ARG A 374 34.05 -2.62 5.24
N LEU A 375 34.43 -3.60 6.06
CA LEU A 375 35.83 -3.85 6.39
C LEU A 375 36.43 -4.79 5.34
N ALA A 376 37.59 -4.44 4.82
CA ALA A 376 38.35 -5.22 3.86
C ALA A 376 39.82 -5.30 4.27
N GLN A 377 40.50 -6.33 3.77
CA GLN A 377 41.91 -6.58 4.00
C GLN A 377 42.62 -6.67 2.64
N ALA A 378 43.78 -6.05 2.54
CA ALA A 378 44.61 -6.13 1.34
C ALA A 378 45.18 -7.54 1.17
N GLU A 379 45.35 -7.94 -0.08
CA GLU A 379 46.10 -9.14 -0.46
C GLU A 379 47.60 -8.80 -0.44
N GLY A 380 48.24 -9.08 0.69
CA GLY A 380 49.66 -8.85 0.91
C GLY A 380 49.98 -8.68 2.38
N GLN A 381 51.11 -9.23 2.80
CA GLN A 381 51.59 -9.14 4.18
C GLN A 381 53.11 -9.11 4.21
N ALA A 382 53.67 -8.47 5.25
CA ALA A 382 55.10 -8.49 5.51
C ALA A 382 55.37 -9.14 6.86
N ILE A 383 56.34 -10.05 6.93
CA ILE A 383 56.77 -10.68 8.19
C ILE A 383 58.02 -9.97 8.68
N VAL A 384 57.96 -9.47 9.91
CA VAL A 384 59.03 -8.74 10.58
C VAL A 384 59.62 -9.62 11.66
N LYS A 385 60.95 -9.71 11.65
CA LYS A 385 61.72 -10.35 12.72
C LYS A 385 62.37 -9.25 13.55
N PHE A 386 62.11 -9.25 14.85
CA PHE A 386 62.73 -8.28 15.75
C PHE A 386 64.08 -8.78 16.27
N PRO A 387 65.05 -7.88 16.53
CA PRO A 387 66.38 -8.25 16.99
C PRO A 387 66.36 -8.87 18.40
N ALA A 388 67.38 -9.68 18.69
CA ALA A 388 67.56 -10.30 20.01
C ALA A 388 68.11 -9.35 21.08
N THR A 389 68.43 -8.09 20.73
CA THR A 389 69.02 -7.11 21.65
C THR A 389 68.33 -5.76 21.51
N TYR A 390 68.15 -5.05 22.63
CA TYR A 390 67.61 -3.70 22.63
C TYR A 390 68.51 -2.70 21.91
N THR A 391 67.87 -1.78 21.19
CA THR A 391 68.56 -0.67 20.52
C THR A 391 68.92 0.39 21.55
N THR A 392 70.22 0.65 21.72
CA THR A 392 70.75 1.57 22.74
C THR A 392 70.88 3.02 22.27
N LYS A 393 70.75 3.30 20.96
CA LYS A 393 70.91 4.65 20.38
C LYS A 393 69.59 5.44 20.36
N LYS A 394 69.60 6.64 20.95
CA LYS A 394 68.65 7.73 20.66
C LYS A 394 69.05 8.35 19.32
N HIS A 395 68.33 8.06 18.24
CA HIS A 395 68.38 8.86 17.02
C HIS A 395 66.97 9.18 16.57
#